data_AF-A0A0S8DDM8-F1
#
_entry.id   AF-A0A0S8DDM8-F1
#
_cell.length_a   1.000
_cell.length_b   1.000
_cell.length_c   1.000
_cell.angle_alpha   90.00
_cell.angle_beta   90.00
_cell.angle_gamma   90.00
#
_symmetry.space_group_name_H-M   'P 1'
#
loop_
_entity.id
_entity.type
_entity.pdbx_description
1 polymer ?
#
loop_
_entity_poly.entity_id
_entity_poly.type
_entity_poly.pdbx_seq_one_letter_code
_entity_poly.pdbx_strand_id
1 'polypeptide(L)'
;EDILDFKESLSILLISGLFIILAARIDFGLFEQLGWSALGVFVAMQFLARPLKIILTTAGSKLNWRERALLGWIGPRGIVAAAISAVFGLRLEQAGFADAAFLVPLSFMVIIGTVLLQGATAGTLARLLGVAEPEPRGFLVVGANRVARAIALQLRKAGYRTVLADTSWENIEKARTEGFDTYYGSLVSEHADRHLDLVGIGGLLGLSAHSALNSLAVMRYRREFGDGNTYALHATLEEQPENLRIAAAQPGHELFGKDISYTRLMKFLGKGAVATVTLDEGENVDTFTARNPDAVLLFAIDPRGNAHAFTATKRPAATRGWKLIAISGMFAPEAEDTGTASA
;
A
#
# COMPACT_ATOMS: atom_id res chain seq x y z
N GLU A 1 15.96 -7.21 -13.98
CA GLU A 1 14.72 -6.39 -14.01
C GLU A 1 14.11 -6.45 -15.40
N ASP A 2 14.86 -6.16 -16.47
CA ASP A 2 14.40 -6.23 -17.86
C ASP A 2 13.64 -7.51 -18.28
N ILE A 3 14.05 -8.69 -17.79
CA ILE A 3 13.36 -9.96 -18.09
C ILE A 3 11.99 -10.05 -17.39
N LEU A 4 11.87 -9.49 -16.18
CA LEU A 4 10.60 -9.48 -15.44
C LEU A 4 9.62 -8.51 -16.11
N ASP A 5 10.08 -7.31 -16.46
CA ASP A 5 9.27 -6.29 -17.14
C ASP A 5 8.85 -6.75 -18.54
N PHE A 6 9.76 -7.44 -19.26
CA PHE A 6 9.44 -8.09 -20.53
C PHE A 6 8.41 -9.19 -20.37
N LYS A 7 8.55 -10.06 -19.36
CA LYS A 7 7.59 -11.11 -19.05
C LYS A 7 6.22 -10.54 -18.70
N GLU A 8 6.17 -9.47 -17.91
CA GLU A 8 4.92 -8.79 -17.54
C GLU A 8 4.24 -8.20 -18.78
N SER A 9 4.98 -7.45 -19.59
CA SER A 9 4.48 -6.87 -20.84
C SER A 9 3.95 -7.93 -21.81
N LEU A 10 4.68 -9.04 -21.97
CA LEU A 10 4.26 -10.17 -22.78
C LEU A 10 3.01 -10.84 -22.20
N SER A 11 2.92 -10.99 -20.87
CA SER A 11 1.76 -11.56 -20.20
C SER A 11 0.52 -10.71 -20.42
N ILE A 12 0.64 -9.38 -20.29
CA ILE A 12 -0.46 -8.43 -20.55
C ILE A 12 -0.92 -8.55 -22.00
N LEU A 13 0.00 -8.59 -22.97
CA LEU A 13 -0.32 -8.72 -24.38
C LEU A 13 -1.03 -10.05 -24.69
N LEU A 14 -0.53 -11.17 -24.14
CA LEU A 14 -1.13 -12.49 -24.34
C LEU A 14 -2.50 -12.62 -23.69
N ILE A 15 -2.66 -12.13 -22.45
CA ILE A 15 -3.95 -12.15 -21.74
C ILE A 15 -4.97 -11.28 -22.47
N SER A 16 -4.57 -10.08 -22.92
CA SER A 16 -5.44 -9.18 -23.68
C SER A 16 -5.87 -9.81 -25.01
N GLY A 17 -4.93 -10.36 -25.78
CA GLY A 17 -5.22 -11.05 -27.03
C GLY A 17 -6.15 -12.25 -26.83
N LEU A 18 -5.97 -13.01 -25.75
CA LEU A 18 -6.84 -14.11 -25.41
C LEU A 18 -8.28 -13.66 -25.12
N PHE A 19 -8.48 -12.61 -24.33
CA PHE A 19 -9.84 -12.11 -24.06
C PHE A 19 -10.53 -11.60 -25.33
N ILE A 20 -9.78 -11.05 -26.28
CA ILE A 20 -10.31 -10.67 -27.60
C ILE A 20 -10.75 -11.92 -28.38
N ILE A 21 -9.91 -12.95 -28.43
CA ILE A 21 -10.25 -14.23 -29.10
C ILE A 21 -11.45 -14.90 -28.42
N LEU A 22 -11.51 -14.82 -27.09
CA LEU A 22 -12.62 -15.33 -26.29
C LEU A 22 -13.93 -14.64 -26.67
N ALA A 23 -13.93 -13.31 -26.76
CA ALA A 23 -15.09 -12.53 -27.18
C ALA A 23 -15.50 -12.86 -28.63
N ALA A 24 -14.54 -13.03 -29.53
CA ALA A 24 -14.78 -13.40 -30.93
C ALA A 24 -15.35 -14.82 -31.12
N ARG A 25 -15.19 -15.70 -30.12
CA ARG A 25 -15.71 -17.08 -30.13
C ARG A 25 -17.13 -17.20 -29.56
N ILE A 26 -17.74 -16.11 -29.10
CA ILE A 26 -19.11 -16.11 -28.57
C ILE A 26 -20.08 -16.29 -29.73
N ASP A 27 -20.76 -17.43 -29.75
CA ASP A 27 -21.88 -17.70 -30.65
C ASP A 27 -23.20 -17.50 -29.90
N PHE A 28 -23.86 -16.38 -30.16
CA PHE A 28 -25.14 -16.04 -29.53
C PHE A 28 -26.24 -17.08 -29.78
N GLY A 29 -26.21 -17.79 -30.92
CA GLY A 29 -27.22 -18.81 -31.24
C GLY A 29 -27.12 -20.04 -30.34
N LEU A 30 -25.89 -20.45 -29.97
CA LEU A 30 -25.69 -21.55 -29.02
C LEU A 30 -26.05 -21.15 -27.58
N PHE A 31 -25.90 -19.87 -27.23
CA PHE A 31 -26.32 -19.36 -25.93
C PHE A 31 -27.85 -19.38 -25.76
N GLU A 32 -28.60 -19.04 -26.81
CA GLU A 32 -30.06 -19.11 -26.81
C GLU A 32 -30.57 -20.55 -26.68
N GLN A 33 -29.90 -21.52 -27.32
CA GLN A 33 -30.23 -22.94 -27.20
C GLN A 33 -29.92 -23.51 -25.81
N LEU A 34 -28.81 -23.09 -25.19
CA LEU A 34 -28.46 -23.47 -23.82
C LEU A 34 -29.44 -22.87 -22.81
N GLY A 35 -29.88 -21.63 -23.05
CA GLY A 35 -30.89 -20.94 -22.26
C GLY A 35 -30.62 -20.97 -20.75
N TRP A 36 -31.65 -21.26 -19.97
CA TRP A 36 -31.60 -21.30 -18.50
C TRP A 36 -30.76 -22.44 -17.93
N SER A 37 -30.49 -23.50 -18.69
CA SER A 37 -29.75 -24.67 -18.21
C SER A 37 -28.28 -24.32 -17.92
N ALA A 38 -27.66 -23.50 -18.79
CA ALA A 38 -26.30 -23.02 -18.63
C ALA A 38 -26.14 -22.10 -17.42
N LEU A 39 -27.13 -21.22 -17.19
CA LEU A 39 -27.16 -20.39 -15.99
C LEU A 39 -27.31 -21.25 -14.74
N GLY A 40 -28.15 -22.29 -14.79
CA GLY A 40 -28.28 -23.26 -13.70
C GLY A 40 -26.95 -23.96 -13.36
N VAL A 41 -26.21 -24.42 -14.37
CA VAL A 41 -24.87 -25.00 -14.19
C VAL A 41 -23.91 -23.97 -13.60
N PHE A 42 -23.88 -22.75 -14.12
CA PHE A 42 -23.05 -21.68 -13.59
C PHE A 42 -23.33 -21.39 -12.12
N VAL A 43 -24.61 -21.22 -11.76
CA VAL A 43 -25.05 -20.97 -10.37
C VAL A 43 -24.69 -22.16 -9.48
N ALA A 44 -24.94 -23.39 -9.92
CA ALA A 44 -24.56 -24.58 -9.17
C ALA A 44 -23.04 -24.65 -8.94
N MET A 45 -22.24 -24.34 -9.97
CA MET A 45 -20.79 -24.32 -9.86
C MET A 45 -20.28 -23.22 -8.93
N GLN A 46 -20.85 -22.02 -9.00
CA GLN A 46 -20.40 -20.84 -8.25
C GLN A 46 -20.87 -20.87 -6.78
N PHE A 47 -22.10 -21.30 -6.52
CA PHE A 47 -22.71 -21.22 -5.18
C PHE A 47 -22.75 -22.54 -4.41
N LEU A 48 -22.64 -23.70 -5.10
CA LEU A 48 -22.53 -24.99 -4.42
C LEU A 48 -21.13 -25.60 -4.55
N ALA A 49 -20.69 -25.89 -5.76
CA ALA A 49 -19.46 -26.67 -5.96
C ALA A 49 -18.22 -25.91 -5.44
N ARG A 50 -18.15 -24.59 -5.66
CA ARG A 50 -17.00 -23.79 -5.27
C ARG A 50 -16.89 -23.59 -3.74
N PRO A 51 -17.92 -23.13 -3.00
CA PRO A 51 -17.85 -23.01 -1.55
C PRO A 51 -17.59 -24.36 -0.89
N LEU A 52 -18.26 -25.43 -1.34
CA LEU A 52 -18.06 -26.77 -0.78
C LEU A 52 -16.61 -27.23 -0.94
N LYS A 53 -16.02 -27.06 -2.14
CA LYS A 53 -14.61 -27.38 -2.37
C LYS A 53 -13.70 -26.64 -1.39
N ILE A 54 -13.90 -25.33 -1.22
CA ILE A 54 -13.03 -24.52 -0.35
C ILE A 54 -13.20 -24.92 1.13
N ILE A 55 -14.43 -25.14 1.60
CA ILE A 55 -14.69 -25.60 2.97
C ILE A 55 -13.97 -26.92 3.23
N LEU A 56 -14.09 -27.89 2.32
CA LEU A 56 -13.42 -29.19 2.45
C LEU A 56 -11.90 -29.06 2.45
N THR A 57 -11.33 -28.23 1.57
CA THR A 57 -9.86 -28.07 1.49
C THR A 57 -9.27 -27.21 2.62
N THR A 58 -10.09 -26.38 3.28
CA THR A 58 -9.62 -25.44 4.33
C THR A 58 -10.01 -25.87 5.75
N ALA A 59 -10.62 -27.04 5.92
CA ALA A 59 -11.13 -27.52 7.21
C ALA A 59 -10.05 -27.58 8.33
N GLY A 60 -8.76 -27.70 7.98
CA GLY A 60 -7.64 -27.70 8.93
C GLY A 60 -6.73 -26.46 8.88
N SER A 61 -7.12 -25.38 8.19
CA SER A 61 -6.26 -24.21 8.02
C SER A 61 -6.46 -23.14 9.11
N LYS A 62 -5.46 -22.27 9.29
CA LYS A 62 -5.51 -21.10 10.19
C LYS A 62 -6.38 -19.95 9.65
N LEU A 63 -7.01 -20.13 8.48
CA LEU A 63 -7.77 -19.07 7.82
C LEU A 63 -9.06 -18.78 8.58
N ASN A 64 -9.39 -17.51 8.74
CA ASN A 64 -10.65 -17.05 9.30
C ASN A 64 -11.80 -17.31 8.30
N TRP A 65 -13.03 -17.39 8.79
CA TRP A 65 -14.22 -17.63 7.96
C TRP A 65 -14.39 -16.56 6.86
N ARG A 66 -13.95 -15.32 7.11
CA ARG A 66 -13.98 -14.21 6.14
C ARG A 66 -13.05 -14.45 4.96
N GLU A 67 -11.82 -14.90 5.24
CA GLU A 67 -10.85 -15.30 4.22
C GLU A 67 -11.36 -16.53 3.43
N ARG A 68 -11.92 -17.52 4.12
CA ARG A 68 -12.52 -18.70 3.49
C ARG A 68 -13.70 -18.34 2.58
N ALA A 69 -14.54 -17.39 2.98
CA ALA A 69 -15.65 -16.88 2.17
C ALA A 69 -15.13 -16.18 0.90
N LEU A 70 -14.09 -15.33 1.03
CA LEU A 70 -13.46 -14.68 -0.12
C LEU A 70 -12.82 -15.69 -1.08
N LEU A 71 -12.11 -16.69 -0.56
CA LEU A 71 -11.53 -17.79 -1.36
C LEU A 71 -12.60 -18.69 -2.01
N GLY A 72 -13.74 -18.85 -1.34
CA GLY A 72 -14.95 -19.50 -1.84
C GLY A 72 -15.60 -18.71 -2.97
N TRP A 73 -15.53 -17.38 -2.91
CA TRP A 73 -16.12 -16.49 -3.91
C TRP A 73 -15.24 -16.33 -5.15
N ILE A 74 -13.94 -16.13 -4.94
CA ILE A 74 -12.96 -15.88 -6.00
C ILE A 74 -12.42 -17.21 -6.52
N GLY A 75 -12.50 -17.41 -7.83
CA GLY A 75 -12.12 -18.67 -8.44
C GLY A 75 -12.34 -18.70 -9.94
N PRO A 76 -11.71 -17.79 -10.70
CA PRO A 76 -11.97 -17.67 -12.12
C PRO A 76 -11.60 -18.98 -12.81
N ARG A 77 -12.46 -19.44 -13.72
CA ARG A 77 -12.13 -20.58 -14.59
C ARG A 77 -11.27 -20.05 -15.72
N GLY A 78 -10.15 -20.72 -15.94
CA GLY A 78 -9.14 -20.28 -16.89
C GLY A 78 -9.25 -20.96 -18.26
N ILE A 79 -8.35 -20.53 -19.12
CA ILE A 79 -8.05 -21.02 -20.47
C ILE A 79 -7.99 -22.55 -20.54
N VAL A 80 -7.43 -23.18 -19.49
CA VAL A 80 -7.29 -24.64 -19.41
C VAL A 80 -8.64 -25.35 -19.49
N ALA A 81 -9.69 -24.78 -18.87
CA ALA A 81 -11.03 -25.36 -18.92
C ALA A 81 -11.59 -25.33 -20.35
N ALA A 82 -11.40 -24.23 -21.08
CA ALA A 82 -11.82 -24.10 -22.48
C ALA A 82 -11.07 -25.09 -23.39
N ALA A 83 -9.75 -25.19 -23.24
CA ALA A 83 -8.92 -26.08 -24.04
C ALA A 83 -9.30 -27.55 -23.85
N ILE A 84 -9.46 -27.99 -22.60
CA ILE A 84 -9.90 -29.36 -22.28
C ILE A 84 -11.31 -29.61 -22.82
N SER A 85 -12.24 -28.66 -22.62
CA SER A 85 -13.62 -28.80 -23.12
C SER A 85 -13.67 -28.93 -24.64
N ALA A 86 -12.82 -28.21 -25.37
CA ALA A 86 -12.73 -28.31 -26.83
C ALA A 86 -12.18 -29.67 -27.29
N VAL A 87 -11.09 -30.15 -26.67
CA VAL A 87 -10.51 -31.45 -27.01
C VAL A 87 -11.48 -32.59 -26.72
N PHE A 88 -12.09 -32.60 -25.52
CA PHE A 88 -13.04 -33.65 -25.15
C PHE A 88 -14.37 -33.53 -25.90
N GLY A 89 -14.85 -32.31 -26.14
CA GLY A 89 -16.06 -32.07 -26.94
C GLY A 89 -15.95 -32.68 -28.34
N LEU A 90 -14.87 -32.39 -29.05
CA LEU A 90 -14.61 -32.96 -30.38
C LEU A 90 -14.51 -34.49 -30.35
N ARG A 91 -13.83 -35.05 -29.34
CA ARG A 91 -13.69 -36.51 -29.20
C ARG A 91 -15.02 -37.21 -28.90
N LEU A 92 -15.86 -36.61 -28.06
CA LEU A 92 -17.16 -37.15 -27.70
C LEU A 92 -18.16 -37.02 -28.86
N GLU A 93 -18.11 -35.92 -29.61
CA GLU A 93 -18.90 -35.74 -30.82
C GLU A 93 -18.54 -36.81 -31.88
N GLN A 94 -17.23 -37.04 -32.09
CA GLN A 94 -16.74 -38.13 -32.95
C GLN A 94 -17.15 -39.53 -32.46
N ALA A 95 -17.36 -39.70 -31.15
CA ALA A 95 -17.84 -40.93 -30.55
C ALA A 95 -19.38 -41.07 -30.60
N GLY A 96 -20.10 -40.11 -31.20
CA GLY A 96 -21.54 -40.16 -31.39
C GLY A 96 -22.38 -39.48 -30.30
N PHE A 97 -21.75 -38.77 -29.35
CA PHE A 97 -22.49 -38.00 -28.35
C PHE A 97 -22.87 -36.63 -28.90
N ALA A 98 -24.11 -36.49 -29.37
CA ALA A 98 -24.61 -35.25 -29.98
C ALA A 98 -24.55 -34.03 -29.05
N ASP A 99 -24.76 -34.22 -27.73
CA ASP A 99 -24.74 -33.13 -26.75
C ASP A 99 -23.32 -32.61 -26.43
N ALA A 100 -22.27 -33.29 -26.91
CA ALA A 100 -20.89 -32.88 -26.68
C ALA A 100 -20.56 -31.51 -27.29
N ALA A 101 -21.30 -31.11 -28.33
CA ALA A 101 -21.19 -29.79 -28.95
C ALA A 101 -21.46 -28.64 -27.95
N PHE A 102 -22.25 -28.89 -26.91
CA PHE A 102 -22.58 -27.89 -25.89
C PHE A 102 -21.49 -27.69 -24.82
N LEU A 103 -20.51 -28.59 -24.71
CA LEU A 103 -19.44 -28.49 -23.69
C LEU A 103 -18.59 -27.23 -23.87
N VAL A 104 -18.29 -26.87 -25.12
CA VAL A 104 -17.49 -25.69 -25.44
C VAL A 104 -18.24 -24.39 -25.12
N PRO A 105 -19.46 -24.15 -25.64
CA PRO A 105 -20.28 -23.00 -25.25
C PRO A 105 -20.51 -22.89 -23.74
N LEU A 106 -20.80 -24.02 -23.06
CA LEU A 106 -21.04 -24.04 -21.62
C LEU A 106 -19.79 -23.64 -20.83
N SER A 107 -18.61 -24.15 -21.22
CA SER A 107 -17.34 -23.77 -20.61
C SER A 107 -17.06 -22.27 -20.78
N PHE A 108 -17.31 -21.73 -21.97
CA PHE A 108 -17.17 -20.30 -22.24
C PHE A 108 -18.14 -19.44 -21.43
N MET A 109 -19.42 -19.84 -21.33
CA MET A 109 -20.40 -19.18 -20.46
C MET A 109 -19.91 -19.12 -19.01
N VAL A 110 -19.38 -20.22 -18.47
CA VAL A 110 -18.86 -20.25 -17.09
C VAL A 110 -17.61 -19.36 -16.95
N ILE A 111 -16.70 -19.37 -17.92
CA ILE A 111 -15.51 -18.51 -17.90
C ILE A 111 -15.92 -17.04 -17.89
N ILE A 112 -16.76 -16.61 -18.84
CA ILE A 112 -17.23 -15.23 -18.95
C ILE A 112 -18.03 -14.84 -17.70
N GLY A 113 -18.98 -15.67 -17.28
CA GLY A 113 -19.80 -15.42 -16.10
C GLY A 113 -18.96 -15.28 -14.83
N THR A 114 -17.94 -16.13 -14.64
CA THR A 114 -17.05 -16.02 -13.47
C THR A 114 -16.17 -14.78 -13.54
N VAL A 115 -15.62 -14.44 -14.71
CA VAL A 115 -14.79 -13.23 -14.89
C VAL A 115 -15.60 -11.96 -14.67
N LEU A 116 -16.81 -11.86 -15.22
CA LEU A 116 -17.68 -10.70 -15.04
C LEU A 116 -18.16 -10.56 -13.59
N LEU A 117 -18.70 -11.65 -13.02
CA LEU A 117 -19.21 -11.65 -11.65
C LEU A 117 -18.08 -11.32 -10.66
N GLN A 118 -16.95 -12.02 -10.74
CA GLN A 118 -15.86 -11.86 -9.79
C GLN A 118 -15.08 -10.57 -10.06
N GLY A 119 -14.88 -10.17 -11.31
CA GLY A 119 -14.25 -8.89 -11.65
C GLY A 119 -15.01 -7.69 -11.07
N ALA A 120 -16.34 -7.71 -11.12
CA ALA A 120 -17.18 -6.64 -10.56
C ALA A 120 -17.31 -6.71 -9.02
N THR A 121 -17.32 -7.91 -8.43
CA THR A 121 -17.69 -8.08 -7.01
C THR A 121 -16.52 -8.36 -6.08
N ALA A 122 -15.38 -8.87 -6.55
CA ALA A 122 -14.29 -9.34 -5.70
C ALA A 122 -13.73 -8.23 -4.80
N GLY A 123 -13.44 -7.05 -5.36
CA GLY A 123 -12.91 -5.93 -4.58
C GLY A 123 -13.90 -5.39 -3.54
N THR A 124 -15.18 -5.35 -3.87
CA THR A 124 -16.23 -4.92 -2.93
C THR A 124 -16.44 -5.95 -1.82
N LEU A 125 -16.45 -7.24 -2.16
CA LEU A 125 -16.59 -8.30 -1.18
C LEU A 125 -15.37 -8.39 -0.26
N ALA A 126 -14.15 -8.24 -0.79
CA ALA A 126 -12.93 -8.19 0.02
C ALA A 126 -12.97 -7.04 1.04
N ARG A 127 -13.43 -5.85 0.63
CA ARG A 127 -13.62 -4.70 1.53
C ARG A 127 -14.70 -4.95 2.57
N LEU A 128 -15.85 -5.52 2.17
CA LEU A 128 -16.96 -5.83 3.08
C LEU A 128 -16.56 -6.87 4.14
N LEU A 129 -15.78 -7.87 3.74
CA LEU A 129 -15.26 -8.90 4.63
C LEU A 129 -14.04 -8.41 5.45
N GLY A 130 -13.52 -7.21 5.19
CA GLY A 130 -12.37 -6.65 5.89
C GLY A 130 -11.09 -7.46 5.66
N VAL A 131 -10.98 -8.12 4.51
CA VAL A 131 -9.81 -8.94 4.09
C VAL A 131 -9.05 -8.26 2.95
N ALA A 132 -9.54 -7.11 2.47
CA ALA A 132 -8.81 -6.28 1.52
C ALA A 132 -7.57 -5.71 2.19
N GLU A 133 -6.49 -5.64 1.42
CA GLU A 133 -5.28 -4.96 1.84
C GLU A 133 -5.61 -3.48 2.18
N PRO A 134 -5.12 -2.94 3.30
CA PRO A 134 -5.33 -1.54 3.64
C PRO A 134 -4.78 -0.63 2.54
N GLU A 135 -5.48 0.48 2.27
CA GLU A 135 -4.98 1.46 1.30
C GLU A 135 -3.56 1.90 1.68
N PRO A 136 -2.63 2.03 0.70
CA PRO A 136 -1.24 2.37 0.95
C PRO A 136 -1.12 3.84 1.33
N ARG A 137 -1.50 4.17 2.57
CA ARG A 137 -1.47 5.53 3.14
C ARG A 137 -0.39 5.67 4.22
N GLY A 138 0.16 4.56 4.69
CA GLY A 138 1.20 4.54 5.72
C GLY A 138 2.57 4.98 5.21
N PHE A 139 3.51 5.12 6.14
CA PHE A 139 4.87 5.60 5.87
C PHE A 139 5.94 4.63 6.39
N LEU A 140 6.88 4.27 5.53
CA LEU A 140 8.14 3.66 5.91
C LEU A 140 9.09 4.78 6.36
N VAL A 141 9.54 4.73 7.61
CA VAL A 141 10.38 5.76 8.21
C VAL A 141 11.80 5.26 8.32
N VAL A 142 12.73 5.94 7.65
CA VAL A 142 14.17 5.71 7.77
C VAL A 142 14.66 6.41 9.03
N GLY A 143 15.22 5.65 9.95
CA GLY A 143 15.61 6.09 11.29
C GLY A 143 14.51 5.83 12.33
N ALA A 144 14.94 5.45 13.52
CA ALA A 144 14.10 5.29 14.71
C ALA A 144 14.55 6.23 15.85
N ASN A 145 15.23 7.32 15.49
CA ASN A 145 15.68 8.37 16.40
C ASN A 145 14.50 9.17 16.99
N ARG A 146 14.78 10.08 17.94
CA ARG A 146 13.75 10.84 18.66
C ARG A 146 12.85 11.68 17.73
N VAL A 147 13.40 12.29 16.68
CA VAL A 147 12.62 13.05 15.68
C VAL A 147 11.71 12.12 14.90
N ALA A 148 12.25 11.01 14.38
CA ALA A 148 11.51 10.03 13.61
C ALA A 148 10.33 9.45 14.42
N ARG A 149 10.56 9.09 15.69
CA ARG A 149 9.50 8.58 16.58
C ARG A 149 8.44 9.62 16.89
N ALA A 150 8.82 10.87 17.18
CA ALA A 150 7.85 11.93 17.47
C ALA A 150 6.95 12.24 16.26
N ILE A 151 7.50 12.26 15.05
CA ILE A 151 6.73 12.45 13.82
C ILE A 151 5.85 11.23 13.53
N ALA A 152 6.41 10.02 13.62
CA ALA A 152 5.69 8.77 13.41
C ALA A 152 4.53 8.60 14.41
N LEU A 153 4.70 9.03 15.67
CA LEU A 153 3.65 8.98 16.68
C LEU A 153 2.42 9.81 16.26
N GLN A 154 2.64 11.03 15.75
CA GLN A 154 1.55 11.89 15.31
C GLN A 154 0.86 11.35 14.05
N LEU A 155 1.64 10.77 13.11
CA LEU A 155 1.07 10.05 11.96
C LEU A 155 0.24 8.83 12.39
N ARG A 156 0.72 8.05 13.38
CA ARG A 156 -0.02 6.91 13.95
C ARG A 156 -1.31 7.35 14.62
N LYS A 157 -1.28 8.43 15.41
CA LYS A 157 -2.47 9.04 16.04
C LYS A 157 -3.47 9.54 14.99
N ALA A 158 -2.99 9.97 13.82
CA ALA A 158 -3.83 10.35 12.69
C ALA A 158 -4.37 9.16 11.87
N GLY A 159 -4.01 7.92 12.23
CA GLY A 159 -4.52 6.69 11.60
C GLY A 159 -3.62 6.10 10.51
N TYR A 160 -2.39 6.59 10.33
CA TYR A 160 -1.45 6.06 9.36
C TYR A 160 -0.57 4.96 9.99
N ARG A 161 -0.40 3.84 9.29
CA ARG A 161 0.60 2.84 9.68
C ARG A 161 2.01 3.42 9.50
N THR A 162 2.88 3.24 10.48
CA THR A 162 4.27 3.69 10.42
C THR A 162 5.21 2.56 10.79
N VAL A 163 6.13 2.21 9.90
CA VAL A 163 7.17 1.21 10.16
C VAL A 163 8.50 1.94 10.26
N LEU A 164 9.19 1.83 11.40
CA LEU A 164 10.46 2.51 11.66
C LEU A 164 11.61 1.54 11.44
N ALA A 165 12.56 1.93 10.58
CA ALA A 165 13.71 1.10 10.26
C ALA A 165 15.02 1.82 10.58
N ASP A 166 15.89 1.17 11.35
CA ASP A 166 17.16 1.75 11.80
C ASP A 166 18.20 0.63 11.97
N THR A 167 19.47 0.98 11.79
CA THR A 167 20.63 0.11 12.04
C THR A 167 21.11 0.19 13.48
N SER A 168 20.64 1.17 14.26
CA SER A 168 20.90 1.28 15.70
C SER A 168 19.89 0.45 16.50
N TRP A 169 20.38 -0.56 17.20
CA TRP A 169 19.56 -1.39 18.09
C TRP A 169 18.89 -0.56 19.19
N GLU A 170 19.61 0.40 19.77
CA GLU A 170 19.09 1.27 20.83
C GLU A 170 17.88 2.10 20.37
N ASN A 171 17.92 2.63 19.15
CA ASN A 171 16.80 3.39 18.58
C ASN A 171 15.58 2.48 18.33
N ILE A 172 15.82 1.26 17.84
CA ILE A 172 14.77 0.27 17.59
C ILE A 172 14.13 -0.19 18.89
N GLU A 173 14.91 -0.43 19.94
CA GLU A 173 14.40 -0.85 21.24
C GLU A 173 13.48 0.21 21.85
N LYS A 174 13.87 1.49 21.78
CA LYS A 174 13.02 2.62 22.20
C LYS A 174 11.73 2.68 21.37
N ALA A 175 11.82 2.59 20.04
CA ALA A 175 10.65 2.57 19.17
C ALA A 175 9.70 1.39 19.45
N ARG A 176 10.25 0.19 19.70
CA ARG A 176 9.46 -0.99 20.03
C ARG A 176 8.75 -0.83 21.37
N THR A 177 9.42 -0.24 22.36
CA THR A 177 8.81 0.05 23.67
C THR A 177 7.66 1.05 23.56
N GLU A 178 7.76 2.01 22.63
CA GLU A 178 6.69 2.97 22.28
C GLU A 178 5.58 2.34 21.38
N GLY A 179 5.68 1.04 21.10
CA GLY A 179 4.69 0.25 20.36
C GLY A 179 4.70 0.46 18.84
N PHE A 180 5.84 0.86 18.25
CA PHE A 180 5.97 0.96 16.80
C PHE A 180 6.26 -0.40 16.15
N ASP A 181 5.78 -0.57 14.91
CA ASP A 181 6.31 -1.59 14.01
C ASP A 181 7.75 -1.19 13.67
N THR A 182 8.71 -2.08 13.96
CA THR A 182 10.14 -1.79 13.79
C THR A 182 10.84 -2.82 12.92
N TYR A 183 11.78 -2.38 12.10
CA TYR A 183 12.72 -3.22 11.39
C TYR A 183 14.16 -2.88 11.79
N TYR A 184 14.87 -3.85 12.38
CA TYR A 184 16.28 -3.69 12.70
C TYR A 184 17.13 -4.11 11.51
N GLY A 185 17.86 -3.16 10.93
CA GLY A 185 18.77 -3.40 9.82
C GLY A 185 18.74 -2.32 8.75
N SER A 186 19.53 -2.54 7.70
CA SER A 186 19.56 -1.62 6.56
C SER A 186 18.38 -1.88 5.63
N LEU A 187 17.64 -0.83 5.28
CA LEU A 187 16.54 -0.87 4.32
C LEU A 187 16.97 -1.21 2.89
N VAL A 188 18.25 -1.04 2.56
CA VAL A 188 18.80 -1.39 1.23
C VAL A 188 19.43 -2.79 1.21
N SER A 189 19.19 -3.60 2.23
CA SER A 189 19.70 -4.98 2.30
C SER A 189 18.75 -5.99 1.66
N GLU A 190 19.29 -7.09 1.14
CA GLU A 190 18.48 -8.22 0.67
C GLU A 190 17.61 -8.82 1.80
N HIS A 191 18.04 -8.69 3.05
CA HIS A 191 17.24 -9.11 4.19
C HIS A 191 15.94 -8.29 4.30
N ALA A 192 16.01 -6.98 4.05
CA ALA A 192 14.85 -6.09 4.06
C ALA A 192 13.87 -6.47 2.95
N ASP A 193 14.37 -6.76 1.75
CA ASP A 193 13.56 -7.16 0.60
C ASP A 193 12.68 -8.40 0.88
N ARG A 194 13.09 -9.26 1.82
CA ARG A 194 12.38 -10.50 2.16
C ARG A 194 11.52 -10.43 3.42
N HIS A 195 11.84 -9.53 4.35
CA HIS A 195 11.24 -9.52 5.69
C HIS A 195 10.51 -8.22 6.04
N LEU A 196 10.70 -7.16 5.26
CA LEU A 196 10.02 -5.90 5.49
C LEU A 196 8.59 -6.00 4.98
N ASP A 197 7.63 -5.88 5.90
CA ASP A 197 6.22 -5.83 5.56
C ASP A 197 5.81 -4.41 5.13
N LEU A 198 5.55 -4.25 3.83
CA LEU A 198 5.13 -2.99 3.22
C LEU A 198 3.60 -2.87 3.07
N VAL A 199 2.83 -3.83 3.56
CA VAL A 199 1.37 -3.82 3.43
C VAL A 199 0.78 -2.53 4.03
N GLY A 200 0.01 -1.79 3.24
CA GLY A 200 -0.58 -0.52 3.66
C GLY A 200 0.39 0.66 3.80
N ILE A 201 1.66 0.49 3.39
CA ILE A 201 2.64 1.58 3.29
C ILE A 201 2.63 2.14 1.86
N GLY A 202 2.54 3.47 1.72
CA GLY A 202 2.51 4.14 0.42
C GLY A 202 3.52 5.27 0.25
N GLY A 203 4.36 5.53 1.25
CA GLY A 203 5.40 6.54 1.16
C GLY A 203 6.61 6.26 2.04
N LEU A 204 7.71 6.95 1.74
CA LEU A 204 8.99 6.86 2.47
C LEU A 204 9.32 8.20 3.11
N LEU A 205 9.71 8.19 4.38
CA LEU A 205 10.21 9.35 5.12
C LEU A 205 11.66 9.10 5.57
N GLY A 206 12.60 9.75 4.89
CA GLY A 206 14.02 9.79 5.26
C GLY A 206 14.26 10.70 6.46
N LEU A 207 14.13 10.20 7.68
CA LEU A 207 14.27 10.97 8.93
C LEU A 207 15.54 10.63 9.72
N SER A 208 16.47 9.86 9.15
CA SER A 208 17.73 9.51 9.80
C SER A 208 18.62 10.73 9.95
N ALA A 209 19.45 10.73 10.99
CA ALA A 209 20.52 11.71 11.17
C ALA A 209 21.56 11.63 10.06
N HIS A 210 21.65 10.49 9.36
CA HIS A 210 22.57 10.27 8.27
C HIS A 210 21.87 10.52 6.93
N SER A 211 22.12 11.67 6.32
CA SER A 211 21.53 12.05 5.02
C SER A 211 21.82 11.02 3.92
N ALA A 212 23.00 10.40 3.92
CA ALA A 212 23.34 9.34 2.96
C ALA A 212 22.39 8.13 3.03
N LEU A 213 21.97 7.72 4.25
CA LEU A 213 21.00 6.63 4.41
C LEU A 213 19.61 7.04 3.90
N ASN A 214 19.21 8.30 4.14
CA ASN A 214 17.95 8.82 3.62
C ASN A 214 17.93 8.78 2.09
N SER A 215 18.99 9.27 1.45
CA SER A 215 19.12 9.31 -0.01
C SER A 215 19.16 7.91 -0.63
N LEU A 216 19.89 6.97 -0.02
CA LEU A 216 19.93 5.57 -0.48
C LEU A 216 18.55 4.90 -0.37
N ALA A 217 17.85 5.10 0.73
CA ALA A 217 16.49 4.58 0.90
C ALA A 217 15.53 5.18 -0.15
N VAL A 218 15.59 6.49 -0.38
CA VAL A 218 14.78 7.12 -1.43
C VAL A 218 15.07 6.49 -2.79
N MET A 219 16.34 6.35 -3.18
CA MET A 219 16.70 5.74 -4.47
C MET A 219 16.17 4.31 -4.61
N ARG A 220 16.25 3.50 -3.54
CA ARG A 220 15.81 2.11 -3.53
C ARG A 220 14.28 1.97 -3.65
N TYR A 221 13.53 2.81 -2.95
CA TYR A 221 12.07 2.72 -2.84
C TYR A 221 11.31 3.67 -3.79
N ARG A 222 12.02 4.45 -4.60
CA ARG A 222 11.43 5.35 -5.62
C ARG A 222 10.52 4.60 -6.60
N ARG A 223 10.90 3.37 -7.00
CA ARG A 223 10.07 2.55 -7.89
C ARG A 223 8.82 1.99 -7.20
N GLU A 224 8.90 1.73 -5.90
CA GLU A 224 7.81 1.14 -5.11
C GLU A 224 6.74 2.18 -4.78
N PHE A 225 7.13 3.36 -4.29
CA PHE A 225 6.20 4.40 -3.83
C PHE A 225 5.97 5.53 -4.85
N GLY A 226 6.84 5.64 -5.86
CA GLY A 226 6.86 6.74 -6.82
C GLY A 226 7.55 8.00 -6.29
N ASP A 227 7.99 8.85 -7.21
CA ASP A 227 8.71 10.10 -6.91
C ASP A 227 7.97 10.99 -5.92
N GLY A 228 6.66 11.13 -6.13
CA GLY A 228 5.79 12.00 -5.34
C GLY A 228 5.56 11.58 -3.90
N ASN A 229 5.95 10.35 -3.51
CA ASN A 229 5.73 9.82 -2.16
C ASN A 229 7.03 9.42 -1.45
N THR A 230 8.19 9.80 -2.01
CA THR A 230 9.49 9.61 -1.35
C THR A 230 10.05 10.95 -0.90
N TYR A 231 10.36 11.03 0.39
CA TYR A 231 10.77 12.27 1.02
C TYR A 231 12.01 12.03 1.88
N ALA A 232 12.91 13.00 1.99
CA ALA A 232 14.12 12.89 2.80
C ALA A 232 14.54 14.21 3.44
N LEU A 233 15.08 14.13 4.66
CA LEU A 233 15.86 15.19 5.27
C LEU A 233 17.25 15.23 4.65
N HIS A 234 17.65 16.44 4.31
CA HIS A 234 18.94 16.76 3.72
C HIS A 234 19.81 17.44 4.77
N ALA A 235 21.13 17.20 4.71
CA ALA A 235 22.06 17.98 5.51
C ALA A 235 22.21 19.37 4.86
N THR A 236 22.18 20.43 5.67
CA THR A 236 22.42 21.78 5.13
C THR A 236 23.88 21.92 4.68
N LEU A 237 24.14 22.77 3.68
CA LEU A 237 25.48 22.96 3.11
C LEU A 237 26.55 23.39 4.14
N GLU A 238 26.14 24.04 5.23
CA GLU A 238 27.01 24.43 6.36
C GLU A 238 27.36 23.27 7.30
N GLU A 239 26.57 22.19 7.31
CA GLU A 239 26.74 21.03 8.20
C GLU A 239 27.68 19.96 7.62
N GLN A 240 28.09 20.08 6.34
CA GLN A 240 28.97 19.10 5.69
C GLN A 240 30.36 19.68 5.42
N PRO A 241 31.43 19.00 5.88
CA PRO A 241 32.80 19.27 5.42
C PRO A 241 32.87 19.29 3.89
N GLU A 242 33.68 20.17 3.28
CA GLU A 242 33.70 20.34 1.82
C GLU A 242 33.92 19.03 1.03
N ASN A 243 34.69 18.11 1.58
CA ASN A 243 34.98 16.78 1.01
C ASN A 243 33.85 15.75 1.14
N LEU A 244 32.80 16.05 1.91
CA LEU A 244 31.62 15.20 2.12
C LEU A 244 30.35 15.81 1.51
N ARG A 245 30.44 17.00 0.87
CA ARG A 245 29.32 17.67 0.20
C ARG A 245 28.83 16.82 -0.97
N ILE A 246 27.62 16.29 -0.85
CA ILE A 246 26.95 15.58 -1.95
C ILE A 246 26.48 16.61 -3.00
N ALA A 247 26.80 16.37 -4.28
CA ALA A 247 26.50 17.27 -5.40
C ALA A 247 24.98 17.48 -5.65
N ALA A 248 24.68 18.54 -6.42
CA ALA A 248 23.48 19.38 -6.49
C ALA A 248 22.10 18.77 -6.89
N ALA A 249 21.86 17.48 -6.71
CA ALA A 249 20.51 16.92 -6.84
C ALA A 249 20.39 15.67 -5.97
N GLN A 250 20.10 15.87 -4.69
CA GLN A 250 19.79 14.73 -3.83
C GLN A 250 18.41 14.17 -4.20
N PRO A 251 18.27 12.84 -4.24
CA PRO A 251 17.05 12.19 -4.69
C PRO A 251 15.92 12.34 -3.65
N GLY A 252 14.69 12.52 -4.15
CA GLY A 252 13.48 12.64 -3.33
C GLY A 252 13.08 14.09 -3.03
N HIS A 253 11.91 14.26 -2.45
CA HIS A 253 11.45 15.58 -2.02
C HIS A 253 12.08 15.95 -0.67
N GLU A 254 12.72 17.12 -0.63
CA GLU A 254 13.30 17.67 0.60
C GLU A 254 12.20 17.99 1.62
N LEU A 255 12.23 17.28 2.76
CA LEU A 255 11.22 17.36 3.80
C LEU A 255 11.21 18.72 4.51
N PHE A 256 10.02 19.28 4.69
CA PHE A 256 9.67 20.39 5.59
C PHE A 256 10.27 21.76 5.26
N GLY A 257 11.15 21.86 4.26
CA GLY A 257 11.69 23.12 3.75
C GLY A 257 13.18 23.04 3.44
N LYS A 258 13.71 24.02 2.70
CA LYS A 258 15.12 24.06 2.24
C LYS A 258 16.16 24.11 3.37
N ASP A 259 15.78 24.62 4.54
CA ASP A 259 16.69 24.85 5.65
C ASP A 259 16.38 23.95 6.86
N ILE A 260 15.67 22.83 6.64
CA ILE A 260 15.29 21.90 7.70
C ILE A 260 16.20 20.67 7.66
N SER A 261 17.18 20.64 8.57
CA SER A 261 18.03 19.47 8.82
C SER A 261 17.54 18.66 10.03
N TYR A 262 18.06 17.45 10.18
CA TYR A 262 17.86 16.65 11.39
C TYR A 262 18.26 17.40 12.68
N THR A 263 19.41 18.07 12.66
CA THR A 263 19.92 18.87 13.79
C THR A 263 18.95 19.96 14.20
N ARG A 264 18.36 20.65 13.20
CA ARG A 264 17.40 21.72 13.43
C ARG A 264 16.10 21.17 14.04
N LEU A 265 15.59 20.05 13.53
CA LEU A 265 14.41 19.38 14.10
C LEU A 265 14.66 18.90 15.53
N MET A 266 15.84 18.35 15.82
CA MET A 266 16.24 17.98 17.19
C MET A 266 16.25 19.19 18.13
N LYS A 267 16.74 20.35 17.66
CA LYS A 267 16.74 21.60 18.44
C LYS A 267 15.33 22.08 18.75
N PHE A 268 14.42 22.01 17.78
CA PHE A 268 13.01 22.34 18.00
C PHE A 268 12.34 21.37 18.98
N LEU A 269 12.62 20.07 18.84
CA LEU A 269 12.07 19.04 19.73
C LEU A 269 12.63 19.13 21.15
N GLY A 270 13.85 19.64 21.31
CA GLY A 270 14.40 19.95 22.63
C GLY A 270 13.69 21.09 23.37
N LYS A 271 12.95 21.94 22.64
CA LYS A 271 12.22 23.10 23.20
C LYS A 271 10.71 22.92 23.24
N GLY A 272 10.16 21.87 22.63
CA GLY A 272 8.72 21.65 22.51
C GLY A 272 8.39 20.26 22.03
N ALA A 273 7.34 20.12 21.21
CA ALA A 273 6.84 18.83 20.79
C ALA A 273 6.35 18.84 19.34
N VAL A 274 6.08 17.64 18.80
CA VAL A 274 5.30 17.50 17.57
C VAL A 274 3.83 17.31 17.97
N ALA A 275 2.94 18.13 17.43
CA ALA A 275 1.52 18.06 17.72
C ALA A 275 0.67 18.17 16.45
N THR A 276 -0.54 17.64 16.54
CA THR A 276 -1.57 17.78 15.51
C THR A 276 -2.55 18.88 15.92
N VAL A 277 -2.71 19.89 15.07
CA VAL A 277 -3.62 21.03 15.25
C VAL A 277 -4.69 21.00 14.17
N THR A 278 -5.95 21.25 14.51
CA THR A 278 -7.03 21.37 13.51
C THR A 278 -7.17 22.83 13.13
N LEU A 279 -7.31 23.13 11.83
CA LEU A 279 -7.53 24.50 11.36
C LEU A 279 -8.98 24.92 11.54
N ASP A 280 -9.19 26.00 12.29
CA ASP A 280 -10.49 26.60 12.59
C ASP A 280 -11.05 27.44 11.42
N GLU A 281 -12.26 27.97 11.58
CA GLU A 281 -12.89 28.84 10.58
C GLU A 281 -12.06 30.10 10.31
N GLY A 282 -11.70 30.31 9.03
CA GLY A 282 -10.88 31.45 8.60
C GLY A 282 -9.37 31.22 8.74
N GLU A 283 -8.93 30.11 9.34
CA GLU A 283 -7.51 29.76 9.38
C GLU A 283 -7.05 29.02 8.12
N ASN A 284 -5.85 29.37 7.71
CA ASN A 284 -5.08 28.73 6.64
C ASN A 284 -3.62 28.57 7.08
N VAL A 285 -2.83 27.88 6.27
CA VAL A 285 -1.40 27.66 6.53
C VAL A 285 -0.64 28.96 6.83
N ASP A 286 -0.94 30.04 6.13
CA ASP A 286 -0.22 31.32 6.27
C ASP A 286 -0.56 32.03 7.58
N THR A 287 -1.83 32.09 7.96
CA THR A 287 -2.28 32.63 9.26
C THR A 287 -1.73 31.82 10.43
N PHE A 288 -1.69 30.48 10.31
CA PHE A 288 -1.09 29.62 11.33
C PHE A 288 0.41 29.90 11.48
N THR A 289 1.12 30.05 10.36
CA THR A 289 2.56 30.36 10.34
C THR A 289 2.83 31.76 10.90
N ALA A 290 1.98 32.74 10.60
CA ALA A 290 2.12 34.10 11.14
C ALA A 290 1.94 34.16 12.66
N ARG A 291 1.05 33.35 13.21
CA ARG A 291 0.86 33.22 14.66
C ARG A 291 1.96 32.41 15.34
N ASN A 292 2.55 31.45 14.61
CA ASN A 292 3.59 30.56 15.12
C ASN A 292 4.84 30.64 14.22
N PRO A 293 5.59 31.75 14.26
CA PRO A 293 6.73 31.96 13.37
C PRO A 293 7.86 30.93 13.58
N ASP A 294 7.93 30.33 14.79
CA ASP A 294 8.91 29.30 15.14
C ASP A 294 8.45 27.87 14.83
N ALA A 295 7.23 27.67 14.32
CA ALA A 295 6.72 26.34 14.02
C ALA A 295 7.25 25.83 12.68
N VAL A 296 7.69 24.58 12.66
CA VAL A 296 8.01 23.87 11.41
C VAL A 296 6.82 22.98 11.05
N LEU A 297 6.24 23.22 9.87
CA LEU A 297 5.12 22.46 9.35
C LEU A 297 5.61 21.14 8.77
N LEU A 298 4.98 20.03 9.16
CA LEU A 298 5.40 18.69 8.76
C LEU A 298 4.43 18.07 7.75
N PHE A 299 3.16 17.94 8.12
CA PHE A 299 2.12 17.37 7.27
C PHE A 299 0.82 18.16 7.35
N ALA A 300 0.06 18.15 6.27
CA ALA A 300 -1.33 18.57 6.24
C ALA A 300 -2.20 17.38 5.84
N ILE A 301 -3.19 17.05 6.67
CA ILE A 301 -4.13 15.96 6.43
C ILE A 301 -5.45 16.55 5.97
N ASP A 302 -5.87 16.15 4.77
CA ASP A 302 -7.15 16.58 4.21
C ASP A 302 -8.35 15.87 4.87
N PRO A 303 -9.58 16.38 4.69
CA PRO A 303 -10.78 15.73 5.23
C PRO A 303 -11.07 14.34 4.65
N ARG A 304 -10.40 13.94 3.56
CA ARG A 304 -10.47 12.59 2.98
C ARG A 304 -9.46 11.63 3.62
N GLY A 305 -8.62 12.13 4.52
CA GLY A 305 -7.59 11.37 5.23
C GLY A 305 -6.33 11.13 4.40
N ASN A 306 -6.01 11.97 3.41
CA ASN A 306 -4.71 11.93 2.74
C ASN A 306 -3.72 12.86 3.45
N ALA A 307 -2.53 12.35 3.73
CA ALA A 307 -1.44 13.13 4.32
C ALA A 307 -0.59 13.75 3.20
N HIS A 308 -0.43 15.07 3.24
CA HIS A 308 0.40 15.84 2.33
C HIS A 308 1.60 16.39 3.10
N ALA A 309 2.80 15.92 2.78
CA ALA A 309 4.02 16.44 3.38
C ALA A 309 4.29 17.88 2.91
N PHE A 310 4.74 18.74 3.82
CA PHE A 310 5.37 20.00 3.44
C PHE A 310 6.77 19.71 2.91
N THR A 311 7.14 20.31 1.78
CA THR A 311 8.47 20.14 1.17
C THR A 311 9.05 21.49 0.75
N ALA A 312 10.33 21.53 0.41
CA ALA A 312 11.00 22.72 -0.12
C ALA A 312 10.32 23.35 -1.35
N THR A 313 9.60 22.55 -2.15
CA THR A 313 8.96 22.97 -3.40
C THR A 313 7.44 22.94 -3.36
N LYS A 314 6.85 22.19 -2.42
CA LYS A 314 5.41 22.00 -2.34
C LYS A 314 4.91 22.37 -0.95
N ARG A 315 4.03 23.37 -0.91
CA ARG A 315 3.32 23.80 0.29
C ARG A 315 1.83 23.49 0.10
N PRO A 316 1.28 22.46 0.78
CA PRO A 316 -0.14 22.13 0.69
C PRO A 316 -1.00 23.34 1.07
N ALA A 317 -2.00 23.67 0.23
CA ALA A 317 -2.95 24.73 0.49
C ALA A 317 -4.04 24.25 1.47
N ALA A 318 -3.64 23.94 2.70
CA ALA A 318 -4.57 23.48 3.72
C ALA A 318 -5.49 24.61 4.17
N THR A 319 -6.78 24.29 4.24
CA THR A 319 -7.85 25.22 4.61
C THR A 319 -8.68 24.63 5.76
N ARG A 320 -9.79 25.28 6.12
CA ARG A 320 -10.72 24.85 7.17
C ARG A 320 -10.97 23.34 7.17
N GLY A 321 -10.89 22.73 8.36
CA GLY A 321 -11.19 21.31 8.57
C GLY A 321 -10.05 20.36 8.24
N TRP A 322 -8.92 20.87 7.75
CA TRP A 322 -7.68 20.10 7.65
C TRP A 322 -6.99 20.02 9.01
N LYS A 323 -6.20 18.96 9.20
CA LYS A 323 -5.31 18.83 10.37
C LYS A 323 -3.88 19.10 9.95
N LEU A 324 -3.16 19.93 10.69
CA LEU A 324 -1.74 20.19 10.51
C LEU A 324 -0.94 19.45 11.57
N ILE A 325 0.08 18.71 11.16
CA ILE A 325 1.12 18.20 12.04
C ILE A 325 2.28 19.18 11.97
N ALA A 326 2.67 19.75 13.11
CA ALA A 326 3.75 20.71 13.19
C ALA A 326 4.61 20.47 14.44
N ILE A 327 5.85 20.96 14.42
CA ILE A 327 6.73 21.01 15.59
C ILE A 327 6.89 22.47 16.02
N SER A 328 6.70 22.74 17.32
CA SER A 328 6.80 24.09 17.88
C SER A 328 7.23 24.03 19.34
N GLY A 329 8.00 25.03 19.78
CA GLY A 329 8.36 25.24 21.18
C GLY A 329 7.16 25.52 22.09
N MET A 330 6.03 25.96 21.52
CA MET A 330 4.80 26.20 22.26
C MET A 330 4.01 24.92 22.58
N PHE A 331 4.31 23.81 21.89
CA PHE A 331 3.66 22.54 22.18
C PHE A 331 4.32 21.90 23.39
N ALA A 332 3.51 21.58 24.39
CA ALA A 332 4.01 20.87 25.57
C ALA A 332 4.55 19.49 25.15
N PRO A 333 5.75 19.09 25.58
CA PRO A 333 6.19 17.72 25.45
C PRO A 333 5.18 16.82 26.16
N GLU A 334 4.63 15.83 25.45
CA GLU A 334 3.86 14.79 26.11
C GLU A 334 4.78 14.17 27.15
N ALA A 335 4.31 14.10 28.40
CA ALA A 335 5.06 13.46 29.47
C ALA A 335 5.42 12.05 28.99
N GLU A 336 6.71 11.71 29.03
CA GLU A 336 7.14 10.32 28.87
C GLU A 336 6.36 9.53 29.91
N ASP A 337 5.37 8.75 29.45
CA ASP A 337 4.64 7.80 30.26
C ASP A 337 5.65 6.71 30.63
N THR A 338 6.45 7.02 31.64
CA THR A 338 7.33 6.09 32.33
C THR A 338 6.39 5.17 33.07
N GLY A 339 5.87 4.19 32.31
CA GLY A 339 5.19 3.02 32.82
C GLY A 339 6.13 2.31 33.77
N THR A 340 6.10 2.77 35.01
CA THR A 340 6.59 2.07 36.17
C THR A 340 5.63 0.91 36.34
N ALA A 341 5.95 -0.19 35.68
CA ALA A 341 5.41 -1.50 36.02
C ALA A 341 5.89 -1.80 37.45
N SER A 342 5.09 -1.38 38.43
CA SER A 342 5.24 -1.77 39.82
C SER A 342 4.69 -3.18 39.99
N ALA A 343 5.59 -4.06 40.46
CA ALA A 343 5.38 -5.35 41.13
C ALA A 343 4.79 -6.51 40.31
#